data_AF-A0A938SZN7-F1
#
_entry.id   AF-A0A938SZN7-F1
#
_cell.length_a   1.000
_cell.length_b   1.000
_cell.length_c   1.000
_cell.angle_alpha   90.00
_cell.angle_beta   90.00
_cell.angle_gamma   90.00
#
_symmetry.space_group_name_H-M   'P 1'
#
loop_
_entity.id
_entity.type
_entity.pdbx_description
1 polymer ?
#
loop_
_entity_poly.entity_id
_entity_poly.type
_entity_poly.pdbx_seq_one_letter_code
_entity_poly.pdbx_strand_id
1 'polypeptide(L)'
;MRRVTGIGGVFFKAKDPQALAEWYRRHLGLDVQEWGGVAFRWADDNATGAGTPVWSPFKDDTSYFAPSAASFMINYRVADLHALLAALRAEG
;
A
#
# COMPACT_ATOMS: atom_id res chain seq x y z
N MET A 1 2.31 -17.00 16.55
CA MET A 1 3.09 -15.78 16.25
C MET A 1 2.15 -14.60 16.07
N ARG A 2 2.56 -13.37 16.42
CA ARG A 2 1.82 -12.17 16.00
C ARG A 2 1.94 -12.07 14.47
N ARG A 3 0.82 -12.06 13.74
CA ARG A 3 0.81 -12.06 12.27
C ARG A 3 0.82 -10.61 11.75
N VAL A 4 -0.35 -10.09 11.39
CA VAL A 4 -0.53 -8.73 10.87
C VAL A 4 -0.44 -7.71 12.01
N THR A 5 0.27 -6.60 11.76
CA THR A 5 0.42 -5.46 12.67
C THR A 5 -0.17 -4.17 12.10
N GLY A 6 -0.71 -4.21 10.88
CA GLY A 6 -1.37 -3.10 10.22
C GLY A 6 -1.38 -3.23 8.69
N ILE A 7 -1.87 -2.19 8.02
CA ILE A 7 -1.78 -2.03 6.57
C ILE A 7 -0.41 -1.42 6.24
N GLY A 8 0.35 -2.08 5.38
CA GLY A 8 1.59 -1.57 4.78
C GLY A 8 1.31 -0.73 3.53
N GLY A 9 0.22 -1.01 2.80
CA GLY A 9 -0.24 -0.14 1.74
C GLY A 9 -1.49 -0.62 1.00
N VAL A 10 -2.07 0.28 0.22
CA VAL A 10 -3.18 0.07 -0.70
C VAL A 10 -2.75 0.54 -2.08
N PHE A 11 -2.75 -0.39 -3.02
CA PHE A 11 -2.34 -0.18 -4.40
C PHE A 11 -3.53 -0.51 -5.29
N PHE A 12 -3.82 0.30 -6.29
CA PHE A 12 -5.03 0.09 -7.10
C PHE A 12 -4.86 0.62 -8.52
N LYS A 13 -5.60 0.03 -9.45
CA LYS A 13 -5.56 0.35 -10.87
C LYS A 13 -6.46 1.54 -11.19
N ALA A 14 -5.99 2.41 -12.07
CA ALA A 14 -6.68 3.58 -12.59
C ALA A 14 -6.38 3.77 -14.08
N LYS A 15 -7.37 4.24 -14.84
CA LYS A 15 -7.19 4.58 -16.27
C LYS A 15 -6.15 5.68 -16.48
N ASP A 16 -6.17 6.67 -15.59
CA ASP A 16 -5.23 7.78 -15.55
C ASP A 16 -4.74 7.98 -14.11
N PRO A 17 -3.67 7.28 -13.70
CA PRO A 17 -3.16 7.37 -12.32
C PRO A 17 -2.62 8.76 -12.00
N GLN A 18 -2.10 9.50 -12.99
CA GLN A 18 -1.57 10.84 -12.78
C GLN A 18 -2.69 11.84 -12.52
N ALA A 19 -3.72 11.87 -13.36
CA ALA A 19 -4.88 12.74 -13.16
C ALA A 19 -5.61 12.41 -11.86
N LEU A 20 -5.70 11.13 -11.51
CA LEU A 20 -6.31 10.71 -10.25
C LEU A 20 -5.49 11.19 -9.05
N ALA A 21 -4.18 10.94 -9.02
CA ALA A 21 -3.32 11.41 -7.93
C ALA A 21 -3.40 12.94 -7.77
N GLU A 22 -3.40 13.68 -8.89
CA GLU A 22 -3.55 15.13 -8.89
C GLU A 22 -4.91 15.58 -8.31
N TRP A 23 -5.99 14.87 -8.64
CA TRP A 23 -7.30 15.12 -8.07
C TRP A 23 -7.28 14.94 -6.55
N TYR A 24 -6.69 13.86 -6.05
CA TYR A 24 -6.56 13.59 -4.62
C TYR A 24 -5.71 14.64 -3.91
N ARG A 25 -4.61 15.08 -4.53
CA ARG A 25 -3.78 16.19 -4.02
C ARG A 25 -4.60 17.46 -3.88
N ARG A 26 -5.31 17.86 -4.94
CA ARG A 26 -6.06 19.12 -4.98
C ARG A 26 -7.26 19.14 -4.03
N HIS A 27 -7.99 18.04 -3.96
CA HIS A 27 -9.30 18.02 -3.28
C HIS A 27 -9.24 17.46 -1.87
N LEU A 28 -8.33 16.52 -1.60
CA LEU A 28 -8.20 15.89 -0.28
C LEU A 28 -6.90 16.26 0.44
N GLY A 29 -6.04 17.07 -0.18
CA GLY A 29 -4.78 17.52 0.43
C GLY A 29 -3.76 16.40 0.60
N LEU A 30 -3.85 15.33 -0.19
CA LEU A 30 -2.87 14.25 -0.11
C LEU A 30 -1.49 14.74 -0.58
N ASP A 31 -0.46 14.45 0.22
CA ASP A 31 0.93 14.72 -0.12
C ASP A 31 1.44 13.69 -1.14
N VAL A 32 1.02 13.87 -2.40
CA VAL A 32 1.43 13.04 -3.52
C VAL A 32 2.90 13.33 -3.83
N GLN A 33 3.72 12.31 -3.62
CA GLN A 33 5.16 12.33 -3.83
C GLN A 33 5.50 12.25 -5.33
N GLU A 34 6.75 12.55 -5.68
CA GLU A 34 7.25 12.54 -7.07
C GLU A 34 7.03 11.20 -7.79
N TRP A 35 7.03 10.08 -7.05
CA TRP A 35 6.78 8.74 -7.60
C TRP A 35 5.29 8.45 -7.85
N GLY A 36 4.37 9.37 -7.53
CA GLY A 36 2.96 9.33 -7.95
C GLY A 36 1.98 8.77 -6.91
N GLY A 37 2.42 8.48 -5.68
CA GLY A 37 1.53 8.09 -4.59
C GLY A 37 1.87 8.78 -3.28
N VAL A 38 1.33 8.27 -2.18
CA VAL A 38 1.34 8.94 -0.88
C VAL A 38 1.95 8.00 0.16
N ALA A 39 2.80 8.56 1.00
CA ALA A 39 3.38 7.88 2.15
C ALA A 39 2.76 8.47 3.42
N PHE A 40 1.78 7.79 4.01
CA PHE A 40 1.13 8.27 5.23
C PHE A 40 2.05 8.10 6.44
N ARG A 41 2.73 9.17 6.85
CA ARG A 41 3.58 9.17 8.04
C ARG A 41 2.74 9.60 9.25
N TRP A 42 2.45 8.67 10.15
CA TRP A 42 1.84 9.00 11.45
C TRP A 42 2.92 9.46 12.42
N ALA A 43 3.33 10.73 12.32
CA ALA A 43 4.26 11.34 13.28
C ALA A 43 3.54 11.80 14.55
N ASP A 44 2.33 12.34 14.41
CA ASP A 44 1.60 12.97 15.53
C ASP A 44 0.91 11.95 16.46
N ASP A 45 0.38 10.85 15.92
CA ASP A 45 -0.36 9.82 16.67
C ASP A 45 0.46 8.55 16.97
N ASN A 46 1.71 8.47 16.51
CA ASN A 46 2.56 7.31 16.72
C ASN A 46 4.02 7.72 16.96
N ALA A 47 4.29 8.20 18.17
CA ALA A 47 5.62 8.61 18.63
C ALA A 47 6.73 7.54 18.47
N THR A 48 6.35 6.27 18.24
CA THR A 48 7.30 5.14 18.02
C THR A 48 7.52 4.78 16.55
N GLY A 49 6.88 5.48 15.60
CA GLY A 49 7.32 5.57 14.20
C GLY A 49 7.33 4.29 13.37
N ALA A 50 6.57 3.25 13.73
CA ALA A 50 6.83 1.92 13.15
C ALA A 50 6.16 1.64 11.78
N GLY A 51 5.49 2.59 11.13
CA GLY A 51 5.02 2.31 9.76
C GLY A 51 4.42 3.47 9.01
N THR A 52 4.55 3.35 7.70
CA THR A 52 4.15 4.36 6.73
C THR A 52 3.30 3.66 5.67
N PRO A 53 1.98 3.57 5.85
CA PRO A 53 1.11 2.99 4.85
C PRO A 53 1.27 3.73 3.52
N VAL A 54 1.50 2.97 2.46
CA VAL A 54 1.63 3.50 1.10
C VAL A 54 0.26 3.48 0.43
N TRP A 55 -0.10 4.57 -0.23
CA TRP A 55 -1.25 4.61 -1.13
C TRP A 55 -0.75 4.93 -2.53
N SER A 56 -1.14 4.17 -3.54
CA SER A 56 -0.61 4.37 -4.89
C SER A 56 -1.54 3.90 -6.01
N PRO A 57 -1.89 4.79 -6.95
CA PRO A 57 -2.56 4.41 -8.18
C PRO A 57 -1.55 3.88 -9.23
N PHE A 58 -1.94 2.83 -9.93
CA PHE A 58 -1.20 2.22 -11.04
C PHE A 58 -2.02 2.36 -12.32
N LYS A 59 -1.35 2.27 -13.47
CA LYS A 59 -2.04 2.18 -14.76
C LYS A 59 -2.89 0.91 -14.81
N ASP A 60 -4.06 0.97 -15.43
CA ASP A 60 -5.01 -0.15 -15.49
C ASP A 60 -4.47 -1.39 -16.23
N ASP A 61 -3.64 -1.17 -17.24
CA ASP A 61 -2.92 -2.20 -17.99
C ASP A 61 -1.63 -2.72 -17.31
N THR A 62 -1.32 -2.31 -16.06
CA THR A 62 -0.10 -2.77 -15.38
C THR A 62 -0.09 -4.29 -15.18
N SER A 63 1.10 -4.88 -15.38
CA SER A 63 1.40 -6.27 -15.02
C SER A 63 1.88 -6.43 -13.58
N TYR A 64 2.04 -5.34 -12.81
CA TYR A 64 2.58 -5.38 -11.44
C TYR A 64 1.77 -6.28 -10.48
N PHE A 65 0.49 -6.48 -10.77
CA PHE A 65 -0.43 -7.22 -9.89
C PHE A 65 -0.49 -8.70 -10.28
N ALA A 66 0.22 -9.09 -11.35
CA ALA A 66 0.25 -10.47 -11.81
C ALA A 66 0.71 -11.42 -10.69
N PRO A 67 0.13 -12.64 -10.61
CA PRO A 67 -0.85 -13.21 -11.54
C PRO A 67 -2.31 -12.79 -11.26
N SER A 68 -2.55 -11.90 -10.29
CA SER A 68 -3.91 -11.47 -9.94
C SER A 68 -4.52 -10.56 -11.03
N ALA A 69 -5.82 -10.76 -11.29
CA ALA A 69 -6.64 -9.88 -12.13
C ALA A 69 -7.40 -8.82 -11.30
N ALA A 70 -7.18 -8.75 -9.99
CA ALA A 70 -7.86 -7.79 -9.11
C ALA A 70 -7.48 -6.33 -9.46
N SER A 71 -8.42 -5.41 -9.22
CA SER A 71 -8.21 -3.98 -9.41
C SER A 71 -7.43 -3.31 -8.29
N PHE A 72 -7.18 -4.01 -7.19
CA PHE A 72 -6.44 -3.52 -6.04
C PHE A 72 -5.61 -4.62 -5.36
N MET A 73 -4.60 -4.21 -4.60
CA MET A 73 -3.74 -5.02 -3.76
C MET A 73 -3.64 -4.34 -2.40
N ILE A 74 -3.83 -5.12 -1.33
CA ILE A 74 -3.59 -4.68 0.05
C ILE A 74 -2.30 -5.33 0.50
N ASN A 75 -1.33 -4.51 0.92
CA ASN A 75 -0.11 -4.99 1.55
C ASN A 75 -0.27 -4.87 3.08
N TYR A 76 0.11 -5.92 3.80
CA TYR A 76 0.07 -5.93 5.26
C TYR A 76 1.46 -5.72 5.85
N ARG A 77 1.56 -4.89 6.87
CA ARG A 77 2.71 -4.88 7.77
C ARG A 77 2.56 -6.08 8.70
N VAL A 78 3.64 -6.83 8.87
CA VAL A 78 3.66 -8.08 9.65
C VAL A 78 4.77 -8.03 10.68
N ALA A 79 4.62 -8.77 11.78
CA ALA A 79 5.61 -8.72 12.86
C ALA A 79 6.93 -9.40 12.47
N ASP A 80 6.86 -10.45 11.66
CA ASP A 80 8.00 -11.16 11.08
C ASP A 80 7.58 -11.75 9.73
N LEU A 81 8.15 -11.22 8.64
CA LEU A 81 7.81 -11.66 7.29
C LEU A 81 8.27 -13.09 7.02
N HIS A 82 9.47 -13.47 7.46
CA HIS A 82 10.01 -14.79 7.17
C HIS A 82 9.27 -15.88 7.94
N ALA A 83 9.01 -15.66 9.23
CA ALA A 83 8.24 -16.60 10.04
C ALA A 83 6.81 -16.75 9.53
N LEU A 84 6.16 -15.64 9.15
CA LEU A 84 4.81 -15.68 8.61
C LEU A 84 4.75 -16.44 7.27
N LEU A 85 5.69 -16.19 6.35
CA LEU A 85 5.74 -16.91 5.08
C LEU A 85 5.97 -18.42 5.28
N ALA A 86 6.81 -18.82 6.25
CA ALA A 86 7.00 -20.22 6.58
C ALA A 86 5.72 -20.86 7.12
N ALA A 87 5.02 -20.17 8.04
CA ALA A 87 3.75 -20.66 8.58
C ALA A 87 2.66 -20.76 7.51
N LEU A 88 2.49 -19.74 6.66
CA LEU A 88 1.49 -19.76 5.60
C LEU A 88 1.73 -20.93 4.62
N ARG A 89 2.97 -21.15 4.17
CA ARG A 89 3.28 -22.31 3.30
C ARG A 89 2.95 -23.67 3.94
N ALA A 90 3.06 -23.77 5.26
CA ALA A 90 2.68 -24.98 5.99
C ALA A 90 1.16 -25.11 6.17
N GLU A 91 0.43 -24.00 6.13
CA GLU A 91 -1.02 -23.91 6.36
C GLU A 91 -1.85 -23.95 5.06
N GLY A 92 -1.27 -23.58 3.91
CA GLY A 92 -1.90 -23.57 2.57
C GLY A 92 -1.99 -22.17 1.94
#